data_AF-A0A2E1UY75-F1
#
_entry.id   AF-A0A2E1UY75-F1
#
_cell.length_a   1.000
_cell.length_b   1.000
_cell.length_c   1.000
_cell.angle_alpha   90.00
_cell.angle_beta   90.00
_cell.angle_gamma   90.00
#
_symmetry.space_group_name_H-M   'P 1'
#
loop_
_entity.id
_entity.type
_entity.pdbx_description
1 polymer ?
#
loop_
_entity_poly.entity_id
_entity_poly.type
_entity_poly.pdbx_seq_one_letter_code
_entity_poly.pdbx_strand_id
1 'polypeptide(L)'
;MNIEIIGFIAAIITTAAYLPQVYKIWKTKKTDGVSLIMYIVMFCGISLWLYYSLVINRPSLIVANSVTLIVVSMIIFFKIKFK
;
A
#
# COMPACT_ATOMS: atom_id res chain seq x y z
N MET A 1 -3.46 -27.45 -4.02
CA MET A 1 -2.81 -26.28 -3.40
C MET A 1 -3.86 -25.17 -3.29
N ASN A 2 -4.11 -24.62 -2.11
CA ASN A 2 -5.08 -23.54 -1.96
C ASN A 2 -4.49 -22.26 -2.57
N ILE A 3 -5.15 -21.69 -3.58
CA ILE A 3 -4.72 -20.48 -4.29
C ILE A 3 -4.51 -19.31 -3.31
N GLU A 4 -5.24 -19.28 -2.19
CA GLU A 4 -5.11 -18.27 -1.15
C GLU A 4 -3.71 -18.26 -0.50
N ILE A 5 -3.00 -19.40 -0.41
CA ILE A 5 -1.65 -19.43 0.17
C ILE A 5 -0.70 -18.59 -0.69
N ILE A 6 -0.76 -18.77 -2.01
CA ILE A 6 0.01 -17.96 -2.96
C ILE A 6 -0.43 -16.50 -2.86
N GLY A 7 -1.73 -16.25 -2.75
CA GLY A 7 -2.30 -14.92 -2.55
C GLY A 7 -1.74 -14.22 -1.30
N PHE A 8 -1.66 -14.91 -0.17
CA PHE A 8 -1.09 -14.35 1.06
C PHE A 8 0.41 -14.13 0.99
N ILE A 9 1.16 -15.03 0.33
CA ILE A 9 2.59 -14.83 0.09
C ILE A 9 2.80 -13.59 -0.79
N ALA A 10 2.03 -13.46 -1.87
CA ALA A 10 2.05 -12.27 -2.73
C ALA A 10 1.67 -11.01 -1.94
N ALA A 11 0.66 -11.08 -1.08
CA ALA A 11 0.24 -9.99 -0.20
C ALA A 11 1.39 -9.52 0.72
N ILE A 12 2.08 -10.46 1.38
CA ILE A 12 3.21 -10.14 2.27
C ILE A 12 4.33 -9.46 1.48
N ILE A 13 4.76 -10.05 0.36
CA ILE A 13 5.88 -9.53 -0.44
C ILE A 13 5.58 -8.11 -0.95
N THR A 14 4.41 -7.92 -1.55
CA THR A 14 4.03 -6.63 -2.15
C THR A 14 3.79 -5.55 -1.12
N THR A 15 3.14 -5.88 0.01
CA THR A 15 2.89 -4.91 1.09
C THR A 15 4.20 -4.53 1.80
N ALA A 16 5.08 -5.50 2.06
CA ALA A 16 6.37 -5.27 2.69
C ALA A 16 7.29 -4.37 1.86
N ALA A 17 7.15 -4.38 0.52
CA ALA A 17 7.94 -3.53 -0.37
C ALA A 17 7.77 -2.02 -0.10
N TYR A 18 6.64 -1.60 0.48
CA TYR A 18 6.41 -0.19 0.84
C TYR A 18 6.99 0.20 2.20
N LEU A 19 7.27 -0.76 3.09
CA LEU A 19 7.79 -0.49 4.44
C LEU A 19 9.16 0.24 4.42
N PRO A 20 10.14 -0.14 3.58
CA PRO A 20 11.40 0.60 3.47
C PRO A 20 11.20 2.08 3.11
N GLN A 21 10.21 2.39 2.27
CA GLN A 21 9.93 3.76 1.85
C GLN A 21 9.32 4.58 3.00
N VAL A 22 8.35 4.02 3.72
CA VAL A 22 7.78 4.66 4.93
C VAL A 22 8.88 4.91 5.96
N TYR A 23 9.69 3.89 6.24
CA TYR A 23 10.79 3.99 7.20
C TYR A 23 11.81 5.04 6.79
N LYS A 24 12.21 5.08 5.51
CA LYS A 24 13.14 6.07 4.98
C LYS A 24 12.60 7.49 5.20
N ILE A 25 11.36 7.77 4.80
CA ILE A 25 10.75 9.09 4.99
C ILE A 25 10.66 9.44 6.48
N TRP A 26 10.23 8.49 7.31
CA TRP A 26 10.12 8.72 8.75
C TRP A 26 11.47 8.99 9.41
N LYS A 27 12.55 8.33 8.97
CA LYS A 27 13.89 8.53 9.53
C LYS A 27 14.54 9.82 9.03
N THR A 28 14.49 10.08 7.72
CA THR A 28 15.20 11.23 7.11
C THR A 28 14.41 12.52 7.20
N LYS A 29 13.07 12.44 7.37
CA LYS A 29 12.15 13.56 7.24
C LYS A 29 12.30 14.31 5.90
N LYS A 30 12.83 13.63 4.87
CA LYS A 30 13.02 14.16 3.52
C LYS A 30 12.15 13.41 2.55
N THR A 31 11.45 14.16 1.71
CA THR A 31 10.52 13.62 0.71
C THR A 31 10.87 14.08 -0.72
N ASP A 32 12.09 14.57 -0.89
CA ASP A 32 12.68 14.90 -2.19
C ASP A 32 12.71 13.64 -3.07
N GLY A 33 12.10 13.71 -4.25
CA GLY A 33 11.94 12.58 -5.18
C GLY A 33 10.72 11.69 -4.93
N VAL A 34 9.93 11.91 -3.88
CA VAL A 34 8.68 11.19 -3.65
C VAL A 34 7.54 11.87 -4.41
N SER A 35 7.02 11.20 -5.45
CA SER A 35 5.93 11.72 -6.28
C SER A 35 4.57 11.64 -5.57
N LEU A 36 4.02 12.79 -5.18
CA LEU A 36 2.70 12.85 -4.53
C LEU A 36 1.58 12.31 -5.45
N ILE A 37 1.62 12.66 -6.73
CA ILE A 37 0.60 12.25 -7.72
C ILE A 37 0.57 10.72 -7.83
N MET A 38 1.74 10.07 -7.88
CA MET A 38 1.82 8.60 -7.92
C MET A 38 1.08 7.97 -6.75
N TYR A 39 1.31 8.45 -5.53
CA TYR A 39 0.67 7.87 -4.34
C TYR A 39 -0.82 8.17 -4.27
N ILE A 40 -1.29 9.32 -4.77
CA ILE A 40 -2.74 9.61 -4.87
C ILE A 40 -3.41 8.65 -5.84
N VAL A 41 -2.84 8.45 -7.03
CA VAL A 41 -3.39 7.51 -8.03
C VAL A 41 -3.38 6.09 -7.48
N MET A 42 -2.30 5.68 -6.80
CA MET A 42 -2.23 4.37 -6.13
C MET A 42 -3.28 4.23 -5.03
N PHE A 43 -3.51 5.27 -4.21
CA PHE A 43 -4.55 5.24 -3.18
C PHE A 43 -5.93 4.99 -3.78
N CYS A 44 -6.29 5.70 -4.86
CA CYS A 44 -7.55 5.47 -5.58
C CYS A 44 -7.62 4.06 -6.17
N GLY A 45 -6.57 3.61 -6.85
CA GLY A 45 -6.50 2.27 -7.45
C GLY A 45 -6.63 1.15 -6.41
N ILE A 46 -5.92 1.24 -5.28
CA ILE A 46 -5.97 0.27 -4.19
C ILE A 46 -7.34 0.29 -3.51
N SER A 47 -7.98 1.45 -3.37
CA SER A 47 -9.35 1.54 -2.85
C SER A 47 -10.34 0.78 -3.74
N LEU A 48 -10.22 0.94 -5.07
CA LEU A 48 -11.03 0.19 -6.04
C LEU A 48 -10.72 -1.30 -6.01
N TRP A 49 -9.44 -1.69 -5.89
CA TRP A 49 -9.04 -3.09 -5.73
C TRP A 49 -9.58 -3.69 -4.44
N LEU A 50 -9.56 -2.97 -3.32
CA LEU A 50 -10.13 -3.43 -2.06
C LEU A 50 -11.64 -3.70 -2.21
N TYR A 51 -12.36 -2.74 -2.81
CA TYR A 51 -13.79 -2.92 -3.12
C TYR A 51 -14.03 -4.15 -4.00
N TYR A 52 -13.27 -4.28 -5.09
CA TYR A 52 -13.35 -5.45 -5.97
C TYR A 52 -13.08 -6.76 -5.21
N SER A 53 -12.09 -6.78 -4.32
CA SER A 53 -11.71 -7.95 -3.50
C SER A 53 -12.83 -8.41 -2.58
N LEU A 54 -13.58 -7.46 -2.02
CA LEU A 54 -14.77 -7.72 -1.20
C LEU A 54 -15.87 -8.35 -2.05
N VAL A 55 -16.13 -7.81 -3.25
CA VAL A 55 -17.14 -8.35 -4.18
C VAL A 55 -16.84 -9.80 -4.57
N ILE A 56 -15.57 -10.13 -4.84
CA ILE A 56 -15.17 -11.50 -5.22
C ILE A 56 -14.84 -12.42 -4.02
N ASN A 57 -15.05 -11.95 -2.78
CA ASN A 57 -14.78 -12.67 -1.54
C ASN A 57 -13.39 -13.34 -1.50
N ARG A 58 -12.33 -12.57 -1.79
CA ARG A 58 -10.93 -13.05 -1.76
C ARG A 58 -10.15 -12.51 -0.56
N PRO A 59 -10.01 -13.28 0.55
CA PRO A 59 -9.36 -12.81 1.78
C PRO A 59 -7.94 -12.32 1.58
N SER A 60 -7.12 -13.02 0.79
CA SER A 60 -5.74 -12.61 0.51
C SER A 60 -5.66 -11.20 -0.10
N LEU A 61 -6.53 -10.89 -1.07
CA LEU A 61 -6.59 -9.58 -1.71
C LEU A 61 -7.18 -8.51 -0.78
N ILE A 62 -8.18 -8.86 0.03
CA ILE A 62 -8.76 -7.93 1.03
C ILE A 62 -7.68 -7.50 2.02
N VAL A 63 -6.94 -8.46 2.60
CA VAL A 63 -5.86 -8.17 3.55
C VAL A 63 -4.75 -7.35 2.89
N ALA A 64 -4.30 -7.75 1.69
CA ALA A 64 -3.24 -7.04 0.97
C ALA A 64 -3.60 -5.57 0.71
N ASN A 65 -4.77 -5.33 0.12
CA ASN A 65 -5.17 -3.97 -0.25
C ASN A 65 -5.48 -3.11 0.98
N SER A 66 -6.05 -3.69 2.05
CA SER A 66 -6.31 -2.96 3.30
C SER A 66 -5.01 -2.44 3.94
N VAL A 67 -4.00 -3.32 4.08
CA VAL A 67 -2.71 -2.91 4.68
C VAL A 67 -1.97 -1.94 3.76
N THR A 68 -1.98 -2.19 2.44
CA THR A 68 -1.33 -1.29 1.48
C THR A 68 -1.98 0.10 1.49
N LEU A 69 -3.30 0.19 1.65
CA LEU A 69 -4.01 1.47 1.75
C LEU A 69 -3.53 2.29 2.96
N ILE A 70 -3.35 1.65 4.12
CA ILE A 70 -2.80 2.29 5.32
C ILE A 70 -1.39 2.82 5.04
N VAL A 71 -0.54 1.99 4.44
CA VAL A 71 0.86 2.34 4.15
C VAL A 71 0.96 3.50 3.16
N VAL A 72 0.19 3.46 2.06
CA VAL A 72 0.14 4.55 1.07
C VAL A 72 -0.39 5.84 1.71
N SER A 73 -1.39 5.75 2.57
CA SER A 73 -1.91 6.91 3.32
C SER A 73 -0.84 7.54 4.21
N MET A 74 0.00 6.73 4.88
CA MET A 74 1.13 7.24 5.66
C MET A 74 2.16 7.97 4.78
N ILE A 75 2.46 7.45 3.59
CA ILE A 75 3.38 8.10 2.65
C ILE A 75 2.83 9.45 2.17
N ILE A 76 1.55 9.51 1.80
CA ILE A 76 0.88 10.76 1.42
C ILE A 76 0.95 11.76 2.59
N PHE A 77 0.58 11.32 3.79
CA PHE A 77 0.64 12.16 4.99
C PHE A 77 2.05 12.72 5.23
N PHE A 78 3.07 11.87 5.17
CA PHE A 78 4.45 12.32 5.33
C PHE A 78 4.91 13.24 4.20
N LYS A 79 4.50 13.01 2.96
CA LYS A 79 4.81 13.90 1.82
C LYS A 79 4.22 15.29 2.03
N ILE A 80 3.02 15.39 2.60
CA ILE A 80 2.39 16.67 2.90
C ILE A 80 3.04 17.35 4.13
N LYS A 81 3.41 16.57 5.15
CA LYS A 81 3.99 17.08 6.40
C LYS A 81 5.45 17.55 6.25
N PHE A 82 6.28 16.79 5.54
CA PHE A 82 7.71 17.05 5.37
C PHE A 82 8.01 17.58 3.96
N LYS A 83 7.16 18.53 3.50
CA LYS A 83 7.19 19.11 2.16
C LYS A 83 8.60 19.38 1.66
#